data_AF-A0A330LYU2-F1
#
_entry.id   AF-A0A330LYU2-F1
#
_cell.length_a   1.000
_cell.length_b   1.000
_cell.length_c   1.000
_cell.angle_alpha   90.00
_cell.angle_beta   90.00
_cell.angle_gamma   90.00
#
_symmetry.space_group_name_H-M   'P 1'
#
loop_
_entity.id
_entity.type
_entity.pdbx_description
1 polymer ?
#
loop_
_entity_poly.entity_id
_entity_poly.type
_entity_poly.pdbx_seq_one_letter_code
_entity_poly.pdbx_strand_id
1 'polypeptide(L)' 'MKRAPNLVKREELIEELWGDMPPGNDILRSHMYQLRNQLDKPFPESILVTVPKIGFKLQQETLHNNSNESP' A
#
# COMPACT_ATOMS: atom_id res chain seq x y z
N MET A 1 7.90 1.16 -11.41
CA MET A 1 7.89 1.48 -9.96
C MET A 1 8.00 3.01 -9.79
N LYS A 2 6.91 3.77 -9.86
CA LYS A 2 7.02 5.25 -9.92
C LYS A 2 7.22 5.93 -8.55
N ARG A 3 6.74 5.35 -7.44
CA ARG A 3 6.80 5.98 -6.11
C ARG A 3 7.08 5.04 -4.93
N ALA A 4 7.12 3.72 -5.11
CA ALA A 4 7.44 2.82 -4.01
C ALA A 4 8.90 3.03 -3.54
N PRO A 5 9.19 3.02 -2.23
CA PRO A 5 8.30 2.72 -1.08
C PRO A 5 7.64 3.97 -0.44
N ASN A 6 7.64 5.11 -1.13
CA ASN A 6 7.19 6.38 -0.56
C ASN A 6 5.69 6.39 -0.28
N LEU A 7 5.30 7.18 0.73
CA LEU A 7 3.91 7.46 1.06
C LEU A 7 3.25 8.24 -0.06
N VAL A 8 2.13 7.73 -0.56
CA VAL A 8 1.25 8.40 -1.51
C VAL A 8 -0.01 8.82 -0.77
N LYS A 9 -0.39 10.10 -0.89
CA LYS A 9 -1.58 10.64 -0.25
C LYS A 9 -2.85 10.06 -0.85
N ARG A 10 -3.93 10.08 -0.06
CA ARG A 10 -5.26 9.65 -0.51
C ARG A 10 -5.72 10.45 -1.73
N GLU A 11 -5.58 11.76 -1.69
CA GLU A 11 -6.05 12.67 -2.73
C GLU A 11 -5.29 12.45 -4.04
N GLU A 12 -3.96 12.28 -3.96
CA GLU A 12 -3.12 11.95 -5.12
C GLU A 12 -3.52 10.62 -5.77
N LEU A 13 -3.87 9.60 -4.97
CA LEU A 13 -4.38 8.33 -5.51
C LEU A 13 -5.74 8.49 -6.16
N ILE A 14 -6.62 9.33 -5.61
CA ILE A 14 -7.94 9.57 -6.18
C ILE A 14 -7.83 10.30 -7.51
N GLU A 15 -7.01 11.35 -7.55
CA GLU A 15 -6.75 12.13 -8.76
C GLU A 15 -6.11 11.28 -9.85
N GLU A 16 -5.11 10.45 -9.52
CA GLU A 16 -4.48 9.57 -10.52
C GLU A 16 -5.43 8.50 -11.06
N LEU A 17 -6.35 7.98 -10.24
CA LEU A 17 -7.26 6.90 -10.62
C LEU A 17 -8.54 7.37 -11.31
N TRP A 18 -9.08 8.51 -10.89
CA TRP A 18 -10.41 8.99 -11.32
C TRP A 18 -10.43 10.45 -11.79
N GLY A 19 -9.33 11.20 -11.62
CA GLY A 19 -9.26 12.62 -11.97
C GLY A 19 -10.37 13.42 -11.29
N ASP A 20 -11.09 14.20 -12.10
CA ASP A 20 -12.16 15.09 -11.64
C ASP A 20 -13.49 14.38 -11.33
N MET A 21 -13.61 13.08 -11.62
CA MET A 21 -14.86 12.33 -11.43
C MET A 21 -14.70 11.12 -10.49
N PRO A 22 -14.39 11.33 -9.20
CA PRO A 22 -14.31 10.27 -8.24
C PRO A 22 -15.70 9.65 -7.99
N PRO A 23 -15.86 8.33 -8.13
CA PRO A 23 -17.14 7.68 -7.94
C PRO A 23 -17.44 7.50 -6.43
N GLY A 24 -18.15 8.44 -5.81
CA GLY A 24 -18.62 8.31 -4.43
C GLY A 24 -17.50 8.25 -3.35
N ASN A 25 -17.89 8.47 -2.09
CA ASN A 25 -16.92 8.78 -1.03
C ASN A 25 -16.05 7.57 -0.59
N ASP A 26 -16.46 6.34 -0.92
CA ASP A 26 -15.85 5.11 -0.42
C ASP A 26 -15.12 4.26 -1.48
N ILE A 27 -15.05 4.70 -2.75
CA ILE A 27 -14.44 3.89 -3.83
C ILE A 27 -12.99 3.51 -3.55
N LEU A 28 -12.18 4.46 -3.05
CA LEU A 28 -10.78 4.18 -2.75
C LEU A 28 -10.67 3.09 -1.68
N ARG A 29 -11.57 3.08 -0.69
CA ARG A 29 -11.57 2.03 0.35
C ARG A 29 -11.86 0.66 -0.28
N SER A 30 -12.86 0.57 -1.14
CA SER A 30 -13.22 -0.66 -1.86
C SER A 30 -12.09 -1.14 -2.76
N HIS A 31 -11.44 -0.23 -3.49
CA HIS A 31 -10.33 -0.57 -4.37
C HIS A 31 -9.10 -1.06 -3.58
N MET A 32 -8.79 -0.41 -2.46
CA MET A 32 -7.71 -0.86 -1.56
C MET A 32 -8.01 -2.23 -0.95
N TYR A 33 -9.27 -2.53 -0.62
CA TYR A 33 -9.66 -3.86 -0.15
C TYR A 33 -9.45 -4.94 -1.22
N GLN A 34 -9.88 -4.67 -2.46
CA GLN A 34 -9.66 -5.57 -3.60
C GLN A 34 -8.16 -5.78 -3.88
N LEU A 35 -7.37 -4.71 -3.76
CA LEU A 35 -5.92 -4.78 -3.93
C LEU A 35 -5.28 -5.66 -2.85
N ARG A 36 -5.65 -5.51 -1.57
CA ARG A 36 -5.15 -6.36 -0.48
C ARG A 36 -5.47 -7.84 -0.69
N ASN A 37 -6.67 -8.14 -1.18
CA ASN A 37 -7.05 -9.54 -1.43
C ASN A 37 -6.18 -10.21 -2.50
N GLN A 38 -5.64 -9.43 -3.43
CA GLN A 38 -4.75 -9.92 -4.49
C GLN A 38 -3.27 -9.84 -4.10
N LEU A 39 -2.89 -8.81 -3.35
CA LEU A 39 -1.50 -8.48 -3.04
C LEU A 39 -1.02 -9.02 -1.69
N ASP A 40 -1.86 -9.02 -0.65
CA ASP A 40 -1.45 -9.43 0.70
C ASP A 40 -1.85 -10.89 1.00
N LYS A 41 -3.04 -11.33 0.56
CA LYS A 41 -3.55 -12.68 0.85
C LYS A 41 -2.62 -13.84 0.46
N PRO A 42 -1.87 -13.80 -0.67
CA PRO A 42 -0.99 -14.90 -1.04
C PRO A 42 0.37 -14.89 -0.31
N PHE A 43 0.66 -13.88 0.51
CA PHE A 43 1.94 -13.75 1.20
C PHE A 43 1.74 -13.72 2.74
N PRO A 44 2.74 -14.16 3.52
CA PRO A 44 2.67 -14.14 4.97
C PRO A 44 2.73 -12.72 5.56
N GLU A 45 3.27 -11.77 4.81
CA GLU A 45 3.42 -10.37 5.21
C GLU A 45 2.56 -9.45 4.33
N SER A 46 1.84 -8.52 4.95
CA SER A 46 1.08 -7.50 4.22
C SER A 46 2.05 -6.46 3.66
N ILE A 47 2.01 -6.26 2.35
CA ILE A 47 2.88 -5.31 1.64
C ILE A 47 2.21 -3.93 1.63
N LEU A 48 0.87 -3.85 1.62
CA LEU A 48 0.14 -2.58 1.55
C LEU A 48 -0.18 -1.98 2.93
N VAL A 49 0.61 -1.00 3.34
CA VAL A 49 0.47 -0.30 4.63
C VAL A 49 -0.46 0.91 4.49
N THR A 50 -1.47 1.00 5.36
CA THR A 50 -2.29 2.21 5.52
C THR A 50 -1.63 3.14 6.53
N VAL A 51 -1.45 4.41 6.16
CA VAL A 51 -1.07 5.48 7.08
C VAL A 51 -2.33 6.30 7.40
N PRO A 52 -2.89 6.19 8.62
CA PRO A 52 -4.14 6.83 8.98
C PRO A 52 -4.13 8.33 8.70
N LYS A 53 -5.23 8.84 8.12
CA LYS A 53 -5.41 10.26 7.75
C LYS A 53 -4.42 10.81 6.71
N ILE A 54 -3.51 10.00 6.15
CA ILE A 54 -2.54 10.46 5.15
C ILE A 54 -2.69 9.71 3.84
N GLY A 55 -2.58 8.38 3.84
CA GLY A 55 -2.60 7.62 2.59
C GLY A 55 -2.04 6.21 2.71
N PHE A 56 -1.30 5.77 1.69
CA PHE A 56 -0.83 4.38 1.56
C PHE A 56 0.64 4.33 1.12
N LYS A 57 1.35 3.30 1.56
CA LYS A 57 2.70 2.99 1.11
C LYS A 57 2.88 1.48 0.97
N LEU A 58 3.87 1.07 0.17
CA LEU A 58 4.29 -0.31 0.12
C LEU A 58 5.43 -0.52 1.12
N GLN A 59 5.39 -1.63 1.85
CA GLN A 59 6.49 -2.04 2.71
C GLN A 59 7.69 -2.39 1.83
N GLN A 60 8.85 -1.83 2.15
CA GLN A 60 10.11 -2.27 1.57
C GLN A 60 10.50 -3.55 2.30
N GLU A 61 10.75 -4.64 1.57
CA GLU A 61 11.19 -5.91 2.13
C GLU A 61 12.42 -5.66 3.01
N THR A 62 12.23 -5.69 4.33
CA THR A 62 13.33 -5.78 5.28
C THR A 62 13.72 -7.23 5.32
N LEU A 63 14.62 -7.63 4.42
CA LEU A 63 15.33 -8.90 4.52
C LEU A 63 16.00 -8.96 5.90
N HIS A 64 15.34 -9.56 6.89
CA HIS A 64 15.99 -9.98 8.13
C HIS A 64 16.73 -11.29 7.86
N ASN A 65 17.76 -11.22 7.00
CA ASN A 65 18.81 -12.22 7.00
C ASN A 65 19.89 -11.71 7.94
N ASN A 66 19.91 -12.26 9.16
CA ASN A 66 21.12 -12.48 9.97
C ASN A 66 20.78 -13.47 11.09
N SER A 67 20.61 -14.74 10.69
CA SER A 67 20.94 -15.87 11.57
C SER A 67 22.42 -16.20 11.32
N ASN A 68 23.19 -16.37 12.40
CA ASN A 68 24.63 -16.64 12.55
C ASN A 68 25.51 -15.39 12.56
N GLU A 69 26.27 -15.05 13.60
CA GLU A 69 27.07 -15.90 14.50
C GLU A 69 27.22 -15.23 15.89
N SER A 70 27.03 -15.98 16.97
CA SER A 70 27.50 -15.63 18.31
C SER A 70 28.94 -16.12 18.47
N PRO A 71 29.85 -15.36 19.10
CA PRO A 71 31.00 -15.92 19.81
C PRO A 71 30.55 -16.64 21.10
#